data_AF-A0A482USH3-F1
#
_entry.id   AF-A0A482USH3-F1
#
_cell.length_a   1.000
_cell.length_b   1.000
_cell.length_c   1.000
_cell.angle_alpha   90.00
_cell.angle_beta   90.00
_cell.angle_gamma   90.00
#
_symmetry.space_group_name_H-M   'P 1'
#
loop_
_entity.id
_entity.type
_entity.pdbx_description
1 polymer ?
#
loop_
_entity_poly.entity_id
_entity_poly.type
_entity_poly.pdbx_seq_one_letter_code
_entity_poly.pdbx_strand_id
1 'polypeptide(L)' 'MAFYLGKKAEEFATHRWTLYVRGPRDEDLSSFVEKVIFTLHPSFPQPIRGKTQCI' A
#
# COMPACT_ATOMS: atom_id res chain seq x y z
N MET A 1 3.13 -1.59 6.79
CA MET A 1 2.76 -1.31 8.20
C MET A 1 1.25 -1.49 8.38
N ALA A 2 0.80 -1.95 9.55
CA ALA A 2 -0.61 -2.14 9.86
C ALA A 2 -0.93 -1.67 11.30
N PHE A 3 -2.11 -1.08 11.49
CA PHE A 3 -2.58 -0.51 12.74
C PHE A 3 -4.00 -1.01 13.03
N TYR A 4 -4.23 -1.48 14.24
CA TYR A 4 -5.56 -1.87 14.70
C TYR A 4 -6.46 -0.64 14.88
N LEU A 5 -7.69 -0.70 14.39
CA LEU A 5 -8.62 0.43 14.38
C LEU A 5 -9.40 0.63 15.69
N GLY A 6 -9.36 -0.36 16.61
CA GLY A 6 -10.04 -0.25 17.90
C GLY A 6 -11.54 -0.01 17.75
N LYS A 7 -12.06 0.98 18.46
CA LYS A 7 -13.51 1.34 18.44
C LYS A 7 -14.02 1.78 17.06
N LYS A 8 -13.15 2.07 16.10
CA LYS A 8 -13.50 2.41 14.72
C LYS A 8 -13.43 1.21 13.76
N ALA A 9 -13.11 0.02 14.27
CA ALA A 9 -13.08 -1.19 13.46
C ALA A 9 -14.50 -1.59 13.06
N GLU A 10 -14.65 -1.96 11.80
CA GLU A 10 -15.83 -2.68 11.32
C GLU A 10 -15.56 -4.18 11.39
N GLU A 11 -16.62 -5.00 11.37
CA GLU A 11 -16.53 -6.47 11.51
C GLU A 11 -15.53 -7.10 10.52
N PHE A 12 -15.54 -6.63 9.28
CA PHE A 12 -14.66 -7.12 8.21
C PHE A 12 -13.48 -6.18 7.89
N ALA A 13 -13.33 -5.07 8.61
CA ALA A 13 -12.24 -4.10 8.44
C ALA A 13 -11.66 -3.71 9.80
N THR A 14 -10.87 -4.62 10.37
CA THR A 14 -10.32 -4.48 11.72
C THR A 14 -9.03 -3.66 11.79
N HIS A 15 -8.28 -3.61 10.69
CA HIS A 15 -6.98 -2.97 10.61
C HIS A 15 -6.89 -2.03 9.42
N ARG A 16 -6.21 -0.90 9.62
CA ARG A 16 -5.73 -0.07 8.54
C ARG A 16 -4.29 -0.41 8.25
N TRP A 17 -3.98 -0.65 6.98
CA TRP A 17 -2.64 -1.02 6.55
C TRP A 17 -2.21 -0.19 5.34
N THR A 18 -0.90 -0.08 5.19
CA THR A 18 -0.24 0.60 4.07
C THR A 18 0.85 -0.33 3.55
N LEU A 19 0.75 -0.65 2.25
CA LEU A 19 1.84 -1.22 1.46
C LEU A 19 2.64 -0.07 0.87
N TYR A 20 3.97 -0.19 0.89
CA TYR A 20 4.87 0.82 0.34
C TYR A 20 6.15 0.14 -0.14
N VAL A 21 6.81 0.80 -1.10
CA VAL A 21 8.16 0.47 -1.56
C VAL A 21 8.98 1.73 -1.32
N ARG A 22 10.13 1.59 -0.66
CA ARG A 22 11.05 2.69 -0.36
C ARG A 22 12.49 2.22 -0.46
N GLY A 23 13.40 3.15 -0.73
CA GLY A 23 14.83 2.88 -0.68
C GLY A 23 15.33 2.61 0.75
N PRO A 24 16.47 1.92 0.92
CA PRO A 24 17.04 1.66 2.24
C PRO A 24 17.31 2.92 3.08
N ARG A 25 17.50 4.08 2.44
CA ARG A 25 17.76 5.38 3.08
C ARG A 25 16.67 6.40 2.76
N ASP A 26 15.46 5.94 2.42
CA ASP A 26 14.33 6.79 2.05
C ASP A 26 14.61 7.66 0.81
N GLU A 27 15.51 7.20 -0.07
CA GLU A 27 15.84 7.88 -1.31
C GLU A 27 14.76 7.71 -2.37
N ASP A 28 14.73 8.64 -3.32
CA ASP A 28 13.82 8.60 -4.46
C ASP A 28 14.20 7.46 -5.42
N LEU A 29 13.24 6.56 -5.63
CA LEU A 29 13.38 5.40 -6.51
C LEU A 29 13.02 5.72 -7.97
N SER A 30 12.47 6.90 -8.26
CA SER A 30 11.98 7.29 -9.59
C SER A 30 13.04 7.21 -10.69
N SER A 31 14.32 7.33 -10.31
CA SER A 31 15.46 7.26 -11.23
C SER A 31 15.67 5.87 -11.84
N PHE A 32 15.13 4.81 -11.22
CA PHE A 32 15.35 3.43 -11.68
C PHE A 32 14.11 2.52 -11.54
N VAL A 33 13.03 3.00 -10.93
CA VAL A 33 11.73 2.30 -10.85
C VAL A 33 10.70 3.09 -11.65
N GLU A 34 10.24 2.52 -12.76
CA GLU A 34 9.23 3.15 -13.64
C GLU A 34 7.84 3.19 -12.99
N LYS A 35 7.42 2.09 -12.36
CA LYS A 35 6.11 1.98 -11.71
C LYS A 35 6.08 0.88 -10.66
N VAL A 36 5.22 1.04 -9.67
CA VAL A 36 4.91 0.00 -8.69
C VAL A 36 3.45 -0.42 -8.84
N ILE A 37 3.23 -1.72 -8.96
CA ILE A 37 1.90 -2.32 -9.04
C ILE A 37 1.68 -3.18 -7.80
N PHE A 38 0.69 -2.81 -7.00
CA PHE A 38 0.22 -3.63 -5.88
C PHE A 38 -0.96 -4.48 -6.32
N THR A 39 -0.83 -5.79 -6.23
CA THR A 39 -1.93 -6.74 -6.48
C THR A 39 -2.49 -7.20 -5.14
N LEU A 40 -3.75 -6.84 -4.88
CA LEU A 40 -4.50 -7.21 -3.70
C LEU A 40 -5.35 -8.46 -3.97
N HIS A 41 -5.89 -9.04 -2.91
CA HIS A 41 -6.84 -10.14 -3.03
C HIS A 41 -8.07 -9.72 -3.87
N PRO A 42 -8.63 -10.58 -4.74
CA PRO A 42 -9.73 -10.21 -5.65
C PRO A 42 -11.01 -9.70 -4.98
N SER A 43 -11.20 -9.98 -3.69
CA SER A 43 -12.33 -9.44 -2.91
C SER A 43 -12.24 -7.92 -2.68
N PHE A 44 -11.07 -7.32 -2.89
CA PHE A 44 -10.89 -5.88 -2.77
C PHE A 44 -11.30 -5.18 -4.05
N PRO A 45 -12.03 -4.05 -3.96
CA PRO A 45 -12.32 -3.24 -5.12
C PRO A 45 -11.02 -2.69 -5.71
N GLN A 46 -10.91 -2.77 -7.03
CA GLN A 46 -9.70 -2.42 -7.79
C GLN A 46 -8.47 -3.11 -7.19
N PRO A 47 -8.36 -4.46 -7.35
CA PRO A 47 -7.32 -5.23 -6.69
C PRO A 47 -5.94 -4.93 -7.25
N ILE A 48 -5.84 -4.50 -8.51
CA ILE A 48 -4.58 -4.06 -9.13
C ILE A 48 -4.49 -2.54 -9.01
N ARG A 49 -3.52 -2.05 -8.24
CA ARG A 49 -3.31 -0.61 -7.99
C ARG A 49 -1.92 -0.20 -8.45
N GLY A 50 -1.86 0.64 -9.48
CA GLY A 50 -0.61 1.23 -9.97
C GLY A 50 -0.34 2.60 -9.36
N LYS A 51 0.88 2.84 -8.86
CA LYS A 51 1.37 4.17 -8.51
C LYS A 51 2.55 4.50 -9.41
N THR A 52 2.43 5.61 -10.14
CA THR A 52 3.46 6.16 -11.03
C THR A 52 4.45 7.06 -10.30
N GLN A 53 4.10 7.51 -9.09
CA GLN A 53 4.95 8.38 -8.27
C GLN A 53 5.28 7.65 -6.96
N CYS A 54 6.52 7.20 -6.85
CA CYS A 54 7.09 6.66 -5.62
C CYS A 54 7.61 7.87 -4.81
N ILE A 55 6.95 8.17 -3.69
CA ILE A 55 7.32 9.17 -2.69
C ILE A 55 7.16 8.55 -1.31
#